data_AF-A0A8R7PV12-F1
#
_entry.id   AF-A0A8R7PV12-F1
#
_cell.length_a   1.000
_cell.length_b   1.000
_cell.length_c   1.000
_cell.angle_alpha   90.00
_cell.angle_beta   90.00
_cell.angle_gamma   90.00
#
_symmetry.space_group_name_H-M   'P 1'
#
loop_
_entity.id
_entity.type
_entity.pdbx_description
1 polymer ?
#
loop_
_entity_poly.entity_id
_entity_poly.type
_entity_poly.pdbx_seq_one_letter_code
_entity_poly.pdbx_strand_id
1 'polypeptide(L)'
;MGGAVRDQQQQLHPCDSLLLELNVIWDEVGEPDTVRDKTLLELEQECLDVYRRKVDQANRCRAQLRQSIAEAEAELAGICSAIGEPPVHVRQSNQKLHGLREELNAIIPYLEEMRTKKVERWSQFVHVLEEIKKISSEIRPSDFVPFKTPVDQSDLSLRKFEELTKELESLQKEKVIITPANQILSPVILYPCIAVLFLFSAHINLTMSLCF
;
A
#
# COMPACT_ATOMS: atom_id res chain seq x y z
N MET A 1 20.30 -32.74 -58.14
CA MET A 1 21.01 -33.34 -56.98
C MET A 1 20.85 -32.39 -55.81
N GLY A 2 20.24 -32.70 -54.68
CA GLY A 2 19.44 -33.85 -54.27
C GLY A 2 18.38 -33.32 -53.30
N GLY A 3 17.13 -33.74 -53.48
CA GLY A 3 16.07 -33.48 -52.53
C GLY A 3 16.29 -34.35 -51.31
N ALA A 4 16.43 -33.73 -50.14
CA ALA A 4 16.32 -34.42 -48.88
C ALA A 4 14.87 -34.91 -48.74
N VAL A 5 14.66 -36.18 -49.07
CA VAL A 5 13.50 -36.95 -48.64
C VAL A 5 13.55 -36.93 -47.11
N ARG A 6 12.80 -36.01 -46.51
CA ARG A 6 12.46 -36.11 -45.10
C ARG A 6 11.45 -37.25 -45.04
N ASP A 7 11.91 -38.42 -44.60
CA ASP A 7 11.05 -39.46 -44.09
C ASP A 7 10.21 -38.87 -42.96
N GLN A 8 9.04 -38.35 -43.32
CA GLN A 8 7.95 -38.15 -42.38
C GLN A 8 7.41 -39.55 -42.10
N GLN A 9 7.98 -40.22 -41.11
CA GLN A 9 7.20 -41.19 -40.36
C GLN A 9 6.03 -40.40 -39.75
N GLN A 10 4.91 -40.33 -40.46
CA GLN A 10 3.64 -39.85 -39.91
C GLN A 10 3.27 -40.83 -38.81
N GLN A 11 3.73 -40.56 -37.59
CA GLN A 11 3.12 -41.13 -36.40
C GLN A 11 1.66 -40.69 -36.44
N LEU A 12 0.77 -41.66 -36.61
CA LEU A 12 -0.66 -41.45 -36.43
C LEU A 12 -0.91 -40.75 -35.10
N HIS A 13 -1.91 -39.88 -35.03
CA HIS A 13 -2.30 -39.32 -33.74
C HIS A 13 -2.63 -40.47 -32.78
N PRO A 14 -2.28 -40.41 -31.48
CA PRO A 14 -2.49 -41.53 -30.56
C PRO A 14 -3.94 -42.06 -30.56
N CYS A 15 -4.91 -41.18 -30.74
CA CYS A 15 -6.33 -41.57 -30.88
C CYS A 15 -6.58 -42.40 -32.16
N ASP A 16 -5.95 -42.04 -33.28
CA ASP A 16 -6.12 -42.75 -34.55
C ASP A 16 -5.56 -44.18 -34.46
N SER A 17 -4.43 -44.35 -33.77
CA SER A 17 -3.84 -45.68 -33.53
C SER A 17 -4.76 -46.57 -32.69
N LEU A 18 -5.36 -46.02 -31.63
CA LEU A 18 -6.28 -46.76 -30.76
C LEU A 18 -7.60 -47.09 -31.47
N LEU A 19 -8.11 -46.17 -32.31
CA LEU A 19 -9.30 -46.43 -33.11
C LEU A 19 -9.06 -47.51 -34.17
N LEU A 20 -7.87 -47.56 -34.79
CA LEU A 20 -7.52 -48.67 -35.70
C LEU A 20 -7.48 -50.01 -34.97
N GLU A 21 -6.85 -50.07 -33.81
CA GLU A 21 -6.81 -51.28 -32.97
C GLU A 21 -8.22 -51.74 -32.58
N LEU A 22 -9.09 -50.80 -32.17
CA LEU A 22 -10.48 -51.09 -31.83
C LEU A 22 -11.27 -51.65 -33.03
N ASN A 23 -11.05 -51.10 -34.23
CA ASN A 23 -11.68 -51.61 -35.45
C ASN A 23 -11.25 -53.05 -35.77
N VAL A 24 -9.95 -53.36 -35.65
CA VAL A 24 -9.44 -54.73 -35.85
C VAL A 24 -10.10 -55.70 -34.86
N ILE A 25 -10.19 -55.31 -33.58
CA ILE A 25 -10.83 -56.16 -32.56
C ILE A 25 -12.32 -56.36 -32.87
N TRP A 26 -13.05 -55.30 -33.25
CA TRP A 26 -14.45 -55.42 -33.63
C TRP A 26 -14.68 -56.33 -34.84
N ASP A 27 -13.78 -56.28 -35.82
CA ASP A 27 -13.82 -57.17 -36.99
C ASP A 27 -13.58 -58.64 -36.56
N GLU A 28 -12.64 -58.87 -35.65
CA GLU A 28 -12.32 -60.22 -35.13
C GLU A 28 -13.47 -60.84 -34.32
N VAL A 29 -14.16 -60.05 -33.48
CA VAL A 29 -15.29 -60.54 -32.67
C VAL A 29 -16.63 -60.54 -33.43
N GLY A 30 -16.70 -59.88 -34.58
CA GLY A 30 -17.92 -59.73 -35.37
C GLY A 30 -18.93 -58.76 -34.75
N GLU A 31 -18.45 -57.65 -34.17
CA GLU A 31 -19.32 -56.64 -33.54
C GLU A 31 -20.22 -55.96 -34.59
N PRO A 32 -21.55 -55.87 -34.36
CA PRO A 32 -22.46 -55.29 -35.34
C PRO A 32 -22.26 -53.76 -35.47
N ASP A 33 -22.39 -53.24 -36.69
CA ASP A 33 -22.18 -51.82 -37.01
C ASP A 33 -22.97 -50.87 -36.10
N THR A 34 -24.22 -51.21 -35.76
CA THR A 34 -25.04 -50.40 -34.83
C THR A 34 -24.42 -50.22 -33.44
N VAL A 35 -23.67 -51.20 -32.94
CA VAL A 35 -22.96 -51.10 -31.65
C VAL A 35 -21.65 -50.34 -31.83
N ARG A 36 -20.95 -50.54 -32.94
CA ARG A 36 -19.74 -49.78 -33.31
C ARG A 36 -20.04 -48.29 -33.41
N ASP A 37 -21.06 -47.91 -34.18
CA ASP A 37 -21.51 -46.53 -34.36
C ASP A 37 -21.88 -45.87 -33.03
N LYS A 38 -22.62 -46.60 -32.19
CA LYS A 38 -22.98 -46.13 -30.86
C LYS A 38 -21.74 -45.88 -29.99
N THR A 39 -20.79 -46.80 -29.99
CA THR A 39 -19.56 -46.70 -29.20
C THR A 39 -18.69 -45.53 -29.69
N LEU A 40 -18.56 -45.35 -31.01
CA LEU A 40 -17.82 -44.22 -31.58
C LEU A 40 -18.47 -42.89 -31.20
N LEU A 41 -19.79 -42.80 -31.26
CA LEU A 41 -20.52 -41.61 -30.83
C LEU A 41 -20.30 -41.30 -29.33
N GLU A 42 -20.30 -42.32 -28.48
CA GLU A 42 -20.01 -42.17 -27.05
C GLU A 42 -18.58 -41.64 -26.83
N LEU A 43 -17.57 -42.16 -27.55
CA LEU A 43 -16.19 -41.68 -27.48
C LEU A 43 -16.04 -40.22 -27.94
N GLU A 44 -16.68 -39.86 -29.06
CA GLU A 44 -16.68 -38.48 -29.55
C GLU A 44 -17.31 -37.53 -28.52
N GLN A 45 -18.41 -37.94 -27.90
CA GLN A 45 -19.10 -37.15 -26.89
C GLN A 45 -18.25 -36.98 -25.62
N GLU A 46 -17.61 -38.04 -25.13
CA GLU A 46 -16.69 -37.97 -24.00
C GLU A 46 -15.50 -37.05 -24.26
N CYS A 47 -14.91 -37.16 -25.46
CA CYS A 47 -13.80 -36.31 -25.91
C CYS A 47 -14.22 -34.83 -25.94
N LEU A 48 -15.38 -34.55 -26.53
CA LEU A 48 -15.94 -33.20 -26.59
C LEU A 48 -16.21 -32.63 -25.20
N ASP A 49 -16.70 -33.45 -24.27
CA ASP A 49 -16.96 -33.01 -22.90
C ASP A 49 -15.67 -32.76 -22.10
N VAL A 50 -14.58 -33.47 -22.39
CA VAL A 50 -13.25 -33.12 -21.86
C VAL A 50 -12.81 -31.75 -22.39
N TYR A 51 -12.90 -31.52 -23.71
CA TYR A 51 -12.52 -30.24 -24.29
C TYR A 51 -13.33 -29.07 -23.73
N ARG A 52 -14.65 -29.21 -23.66
CA ARG A 52 -15.55 -28.20 -23.04
C ARG A 52 -15.11 -27.87 -21.62
N ARG A 53 -14.89 -28.88 -20.78
CA ARG A 53 -14.42 -28.69 -19.40
C ARG A 53 -13.08 -27.95 -19.33
N LYS A 54 -12.13 -28.26 -20.23
CA LYS A 54 -10.82 -27.60 -20.28
C LYS A 54 -10.93 -26.14 -20.74
N VAL A 55 -11.76 -25.87 -21.74
CA VAL A 55 -12.05 -24.52 -22.22
C VAL A 55 -12.72 -23.69 -21.12
N ASP A 56 -13.70 -24.26 -20.42
CA ASP A 56 -14.38 -23.59 -19.31
C ASP A 56 -13.42 -23.29 -18.15
N GLN A 57 -12.53 -24.23 -17.83
CA GLN A 57 -11.49 -24.01 -16.82
C GLN A 57 -10.56 -22.86 -17.22
N ALA A 58 -10.10 -22.82 -18.47
CA ALA A 58 -9.27 -21.73 -18.98
C ALA A 58 -10.00 -20.38 -18.98
N ASN A 59 -11.30 -20.36 -19.34
CA ASN A 59 -12.13 -19.18 -19.30
C ASN A 59 -12.32 -18.64 -17.87
N ARG A 60 -12.53 -19.52 -16.88
CA ARG A 60 -12.60 -19.13 -15.46
C ARG A 60 -11.28 -18.53 -14.98
N CYS A 61 -10.14 -19.18 -15.26
CA CYS A 61 -8.82 -18.61 -14.93
C CYS A 61 -8.59 -17.24 -15.57
N ARG A 62 -8.98 -17.08 -16.84
CA ARG A 62 -8.88 -15.80 -17.55
C ARG A 62 -9.74 -14.70 -16.92
N ALA A 63 -10.97 -15.03 -16.52
CA ALA A 63 -11.86 -14.10 -15.84
C ALA A 63 -11.32 -13.68 -14.47
N GLN A 64 -10.82 -14.63 -13.68
CA GLN A 64 -10.19 -14.38 -12.38
C GLN A 64 -8.98 -13.44 -12.51
N LEU A 65 -8.08 -13.68 -13.46
CA LEU A 65 -6.92 -12.81 -13.67
C LEU A 65 -7.32 -11.38 -14.03
N ARG A 66 -8.33 -11.21 -14.91
CA ARG A 66 -8.83 -9.87 -15.25
C ARG A 66 -9.46 -9.16 -14.07
N GLN A 67 -10.18 -9.89 -13.24
CA GLN A 67 -10.76 -9.35 -12.01
C GLN A 67 -9.65 -8.89 -11.06
N SER A 68 -8.63 -9.71 -10.80
CA SER A 68 -7.50 -9.32 -9.95
C SER A 68 -6.72 -8.12 -10.47
N ILE A 69 -6.56 -8.00 -11.80
CA ILE A 69 -5.97 -6.80 -12.42
C ILE A 69 -6.83 -5.57 -12.14
N ALA A 70 -8.14 -5.65 -12.40
CA ALA A 70 -9.06 -4.53 -12.18
C ALA A 70 -9.13 -4.10 -10.71
N GLU A 71 -9.11 -5.06 -9.78
CA GLU A 71 -9.07 -4.81 -8.33
C GLU A 71 -7.77 -4.09 -7.92
N ALA A 72 -6.62 -4.56 -8.42
CA ALA A 72 -5.33 -3.92 -8.15
C ALA A 72 -5.24 -2.50 -8.76
N GLU A 73 -5.77 -2.31 -9.98
CA GLU A 73 -5.85 -0.99 -10.62
C GLU A 73 -6.77 -0.03 -9.84
N ALA A 74 -7.91 -0.52 -9.35
CA ALA A 74 -8.84 0.27 -8.54
C ALA A 74 -8.23 0.68 -7.20
N GLU A 75 -7.51 -0.23 -6.54
CA GLU A 75 -6.81 0.07 -5.30
C GLU A 75 -5.70 1.10 -5.51
N LEU A 76 -4.88 0.94 -6.56
CA LEU A 76 -3.87 1.92 -6.95
C LEU A 76 -4.50 3.30 -7.14
N ALA A 77 -5.60 3.39 -7.89
CA ALA A 77 -6.31 4.66 -8.10
C ALA A 77 -6.80 5.26 -6.78
N GLY A 78 -7.30 4.43 -5.87
CA GLY A 78 -7.72 4.85 -4.52
C GLY A 78 -6.55 5.40 -3.67
N ILE A 79 -5.40 4.74 -3.70
CA ILE A 79 -4.20 5.20 -2.99
C ILE A 79 -3.68 6.51 -3.58
N CYS A 80 -3.55 6.60 -4.90
CA CYS A 80 -3.11 7.81 -5.60
C CYS A 80 -4.04 9.00 -5.29
N SER A 81 -5.36 8.77 -5.34
CA SER A 81 -6.35 9.79 -4.97
C SER A 81 -6.18 10.25 -3.53
N ALA A 82 -5.92 9.33 -2.59
CA ALA A 82 -5.73 9.68 -1.19
C ALA A 82 -4.43 10.46 -0.95
N ILE A 83 -3.32 10.08 -1.58
CA ILE A 83 -2.03 10.77 -1.42
C ILE A 83 -1.99 12.09 -2.21
N GLY A 84 -2.88 12.28 -3.18
CA GLY A 84 -2.89 13.44 -4.07
C GLY A 84 -1.79 13.40 -5.13
N GLU A 85 -1.21 12.22 -5.38
CA GLU A 85 -0.28 11.99 -6.48
C GLU A 85 -1.06 11.58 -7.74
N PRO A 86 -0.69 12.11 -8.93
CA PRO A 86 -1.32 11.66 -10.16
C PRO A 86 -1.04 10.16 -10.34
N PRO A 87 -2.06 9.35 -10.70
CA PRO A 87 -1.85 7.94 -10.94
C PRO A 87 -0.82 7.78 -12.06
N VAL A 88 0.33 7.20 -11.74
CA VAL A 88 1.33 6.87 -12.76
C VAL A 88 0.66 5.91 -13.71
N HIS A 89 0.69 6.24 -15.00
CA HIS A 89 -0.05 5.55 -16.04
C HIS A 89 0.60 4.18 -16.34
N VAL A 90 0.50 3.22 -15.42
CA VAL A 90 0.98 1.83 -15.56
C VAL A 90 0.45 1.19 -16.86
N ARG A 91 -0.71 1.66 -17.33
CA ARG A 91 -1.33 1.21 -18.58
C ARG A 91 -0.58 1.52 -19.87
N GLN A 92 0.19 2.61 -19.94
CA GLN A 92 0.80 3.02 -21.22
C GLN A 92 2.13 2.32 -21.51
N SER A 93 2.85 1.83 -20.49
CA SER A 93 4.09 1.06 -20.70
C SER A 93 3.84 -0.43 -20.97
N ASN A 94 2.66 -0.96 -20.59
CA ASN A 94 2.37 -2.39 -20.55
C ASN A 94 1.59 -2.97 -21.74
N GLN A 95 1.29 -2.18 -22.77
CA GLN A 95 0.67 -2.70 -24.01
C GLN A 95 1.53 -3.77 -24.73
N LYS A 96 2.75 -4.06 -24.25
CA LYS A 96 3.67 -5.07 -24.76
C LYS A 96 3.80 -6.34 -23.89
N LEU A 97 3.16 -6.43 -22.72
CA LEU A 97 3.23 -7.64 -21.89
C LEU A 97 2.38 -8.76 -22.50
N HIS A 98 2.96 -9.95 -22.63
CA HIS A 98 2.39 -11.07 -23.38
C HIS A 98 1.62 -12.01 -22.43
N GLY A 99 0.65 -11.47 -21.68
CA GLY A 99 -0.33 -12.28 -20.94
C GLY A 99 -0.80 -11.67 -19.62
N LEU A 100 -2.05 -12.01 -19.23
CA LEU A 100 -2.69 -11.49 -18.00
C LEU A 100 -1.91 -11.80 -16.72
N ARG A 101 -1.16 -12.91 -16.66
CA ARG A 101 -0.31 -13.24 -15.51
C ARG A 101 0.88 -12.29 -15.38
N GLU A 102 1.51 -11.96 -16.51
CA GLU A 102 2.65 -11.05 -16.55
C GLU A 102 2.20 -9.62 -16.19
N GLU A 103 1.06 -9.20 -16.73
CA GLU A 103 0.42 -7.92 -16.39
C GLU A 103 0.15 -7.81 -14.88
N LEU A 104 -0.49 -8.82 -14.29
CA LEU A 104 -0.75 -8.84 -12.84
C LEU A 104 0.57 -8.80 -12.02
N ASN A 105 1.57 -9.59 -12.41
CA ASN A 105 2.87 -9.62 -11.74
C ASN A 105 3.63 -8.29 -11.84
N ALA A 106 3.40 -7.50 -12.89
CA ALA A 106 3.96 -6.17 -13.03
C ALA A 106 3.26 -5.14 -12.13
N ILE A 107 1.95 -5.28 -11.90
CA ILE A 107 1.16 -4.36 -11.07
C ILE A 107 1.43 -4.55 -9.58
N ILE A 108 1.55 -5.81 -9.12
CA ILE A 108 1.71 -6.14 -7.69
C ILE A 108 2.85 -5.38 -6.98
N PRO A 109 4.11 -5.37 -7.45
CA PRO A 109 5.19 -4.70 -6.74
C PRO A 109 4.98 -3.19 -6.63
N TYR A 110 4.40 -2.58 -7.66
CA TYR A 110 4.07 -1.16 -7.63
C TYR A 110 2.92 -0.85 -6.66
N LEU A 111 1.90 -1.72 -6.60
CA LEU A 111 0.84 -1.61 -5.59
C LEU A 111 1.39 -1.69 -4.16
N GLU A 112 2.31 -2.61 -3.88
CA GLU A 112 2.96 -2.71 -2.56
C GLU A 112 3.78 -1.47 -2.21
N GLU A 113 4.50 -0.90 -3.18
CA GLU A 113 5.21 0.38 -3.00
C GLU A 113 4.23 1.49 -2.62
N MET A 114 3.11 1.60 -3.32
CA MET A 114 2.09 2.62 -3.05
C MET A 114 1.39 2.41 -1.70
N ARG A 115 1.12 1.16 -1.30
CA ARG A 115 0.62 0.83 0.04
C ARG A 115 1.59 1.30 1.13
N THR A 116 2.88 1.06 0.94
CA THR A 116 3.93 1.50 1.87
C THR A 116 3.97 3.02 1.98
N LYS A 117 3.97 3.74 0.85
CA LYS A 117 3.91 5.21 0.82
C LYS A 117 2.69 5.75 1.55
N LYS A 118 1.51 5.13 1.38
CA LYS A 118 0.29 5.54 2.10
C LYS A 118 0.46 5.41 3.61
N VAL A 119 1.07 4.34 4.09
CA VAL A 119 1.33 4.11 5.53
C VAL A 119 2.31 5.14 6.08
N GLU A 120 3.42 5.40 5.37
CA GLU A 120 4.39 6.42 5.76
C GLU A 120 3.78 7.81 5.83
N ARG A 121 3.00 8.17 4.80
CA ARG A 121 2.23 9.42 4.73
C ARG A 121 1.29 9.54 5.93
N TRP A 122 0.54 8.50 6.23
CA TRP A 122 -0.37 8.48 7.37
C TRP A 122 0.37 8.67 8.69
N SER A 123 1.54 8.02 8.87
CA SER A 123 2.36 8.21 10.07
C SER A 123 2.78 9.67 10.27
N GLN A 124 3.10 10.40 9.20
CA GLN A 124 3.42 11.83 9.27
C GLN A 124 2.21 12.66 9.71
N PHE A 125 1.03 12.36 9.16
CA PHE A 125 -0.22 13.02 9.56
C PHE A 125 -0.55 12.79 11.03
N VAL A 126 -0.44 11.54 11.52
CA VAL A 126 -0.68 11.20 12.92
C VAL A 126 0.25 11.99 13.84
N HIS A 127 1.54 12.05 13.52
CA HIS A 127 2.51 12.81 14.32
C HIS A 127 2.13 14.30 14.42
N VAL A 128 1.77 14.95 13.31
CA VAL A 128 1.35 16.37 13.31
C VAL A 128 0.07 16.56 14.13
N LEU A 129 -0.91 15.67 13.98
CA LEU A 129 -2.18 15.73 14.72
C LEU A 129 -1.98 15.54 16.23
N GLU A 130 -1.07 14.65 16.63
CA GLU A 130 -0.72 14.46 18.04
C GLU A 130 -0.07 15.72 18.63
N GLU A 131 0.84 16.36 17.91
CA GLU A 131 1.46 17.62 18.35
C GLU A 131 0.45 18.77 18.42
N ILE A 132 -0.45 18.90 17.43
CA ILE A 132 -1.56 19.88 17.46
C ILE A 132 -2.40 19.65 18.71
N LYS A 133 -2.81 18.40 18.97
CA LYS A 133 -3.63 18.05 20.13
C LYS A 133 -2.93 18.38 21.45
N LYS A 134 -1.65 18.06 21.55
CA LYS A 134 -0.81 18.33 22.73
C LYS A 134 -0.72 19.82 23.00
N ILE A 135 -0.29 20.62 22.02
CA ILE A 135 -0.16 22.08 22.20
C ILE A 135 -1.53 22.71 22.48
N SER A 136 -2.58 22.29 21.76
CA SER A 136 -3.93 22.77 22.02
C SER A 136 -4.38 22.49 23.46
N SER A 137 -3.98 21.38 24.07
CA SER A 137 -4.32 21.07 25.47
C SER A 137 -3.49 21.86 26.49
N GLU A 138 -2.30 22.31 26.11
CA GLU A 138 -1.42 23.12 26.97
C GLU A 138 -1.82 24.59 27.02
N ILE A 139 -2.33 25.15 25.90
CA ILE A 139 -2.70 26.57 25.80
C ILE A 139 -4.16 26.88 26.17
N ARG A 140 -5.04 25.87 26.15
CA ARG A 140 -6.48 26.04 26.39
C ARG A 140 -6.88 25.57 27.80
N PRO A 141 -7.93 26.14 28.42
CA PRO A 141 -8.44 25.69 29.71
C PRO A 141 -8.92 24.24 29.67
N SER A 142 -8.91 23.58 30.84
CA SER A 142 -9.38 22.20 31.06
C SER A 142 -10.76 21.88 30.44
N ASP A 143 -11.64 22.88 30.33
CA ASP A 143 -13.02 22.72 29.87
C ASP A 143 -13.18 22.89 28.35
N PHE A 144 -12.08 23.13 27.63
CA PHE A 144 -12.11 23.29 26.17
C PHE A 144 -12.29 21.94 25.47
N VAL A 145 -13.39 21.78 24.75
CA VAL A 145 -13.64 20.61 23.90
C VAL A 145 -12.98 20.84 22.53
N PRO A 146 -11.92 20.10 22.16
CA PRO A 146 -11.30 20.28 20.86
C PRO A 146 -12.28 19.96 19.74
N PHE A 147 -12.48 20.90 18.80
CA PHE A 147 -13.09 20.59 17.52
C PHE A 147 -12.17 19.60 16.80
N LYS A 148 -12.52 18.32 16.86
CA LYS A 148 -11.83 17.28 16.10
C LYS A 148 -12.33 17.37 14.68
N THR A 149 -11.58 18.01 13.80
CA THR A 149 -11.72 17.71 12.37
C THR A 149 -11.25 16.26 12.22
N PRO A 150 -12.12 15.29 11.90
CA PRO A 150 -11.66 13.94 11.64
C PRO A 150 -10.81 14.01 10.37
N VAL A 151 -9.49 13.92 10.52
CA VAL A 151 -8.64 13.58 9.39
C VAL A 151 -8.86 12.10 9.17
N ASP A 152 -9.65 11.78 8.15
CA ASP A 152 -9.80 10.40 7.72
C ASP A 152 -8.66 10.01 6.77
N GLN A 153 -8.45 8.72 6.56
CA GLN A 153 -7.39 8.22 5.67
C GLN A 153 -7.72 8.43 4.17
N SER A 154 -8.76 9.20 3.85
CA SER A 154 -9.21 9.45 2.48
C SER A 154 -8.52 10.66 1.84
N ASP A 155 -8.05 11.63 2.64
CA ASP A 155 -7.28 12.79 2.16
C ASP A 155 -5.94 12.94 2.92
N LEU A 156 -4.91 12.33 2.35
CA LEU A 156 -3.51 12.44 2.76
C LEU A 156 -2.71 13.35 1.81
N SER A 157 -3.40 14.24 1.11
CA SER A 157 -2.81 15.14 0.12
C SER A 157 -1.79 16.10 0.73
N LEU A 158 -0.85 16.58 -0.09
CA LEU A 158 0.12 17.60 0.35
C LEU A 158 -0.55 18.87 0.84
N ARG A 159 -1.63 19.27 0.17
CA ARG A 159 -2.44 20.41 0.60
C ARG A 159 -2.97 20.23 2.01
N LYS A 160 -3.57 19.07 2.32
CA LYS A 160 -4.10 18.78 3.67
C LYS A 160 -3.00 18.76 4.72
N PHE A 161 -1.83 18.21 4.38
CA PHE A 161 -0.67 18.19 5.26
C PHE A 161 -0.15 19.60 5.57
N GLU A 162 -0.06 20.47 4.56
CA GLU A 162 0.35 21.86 4.72
C GLU A 162 -0.64 22.67 5.56
N GLU A 163 -1.95 22.44 5.42
CA GLU A 163 -2.98 23.05 6.26
C GLU A 163 -2.76 22.72 7.75
N LEU A 164 -2.55 21.44 8.07
CA LEU A 164 -2.29 21.00 9.44
C LEU A 164 -0.96 21.55 9.97
N THR A 165 0.07 21.60 9.14
CA THR A 165 1.37 22.16 9.54
C THR A 165 1.26 23.66 9.85
N LYS A 166 0.51 24.41 9.04
CA LYS A 166 0.22 25.84 9.32
C LYS A 166 -0.59 26.03 10.60
N GLU A 167 -1.55 25.14 10.87
CA GLU A 167 -2.29 25.15 12.14
C GLU A 167 -1.33 24.92 13.32
N LEU A 168 -0.47 23.90 13.25
CA LEU A 168 0.54 23.62 14.26
C LEU A 168 1.46 24.82 14.52
N GLU A 169 1.96 25.47 13.47
CA GLU A 169 2.81 26.66 13.58
C GLU A 169 2.09 27.84 14.27
N SER A 170 0.79 28.01 14.00
CA SER A 170 0.00 29.07 14.64
C SER A 170 -0.21 28.81 16.13
N LEU A 171 -0.50 27.56 16.51
CA LEU A 171 -0.60 27.12 17.91
C LEU A 171 0.73 27.25 18.65
N GLN A 172 1.84 26.91 18.01
CA GLN A 172 3.18 27.10 18.58
C GLN A 172 3.47 28.58 18.88
N LYS A 173 3.08 29.50 17.99
CA LYS A 173 3.22 30.95 18.22
C LYS A 173 2.34 31.42 19.37
N GLU A 174 1.09 30.98 19.42
CA GLU A 174 0.15 31.31 20.50
C GLU A 174 0.68 30.83 21.86
N LYS A 175 1.19 29.60 21.91
CA LYS A 175 1.83 29.05 23.12
C LYS A 175 2.92 29.98 23.64
N VAL A 176 3.84 30.43 22.79
CA VAL A 176 4.93 31.34 23.17
C VAL A 176 4.42 32.67 23.71
N ILE A 177 3.31 33.20 23.17
CA ILE A 177 2.68 34.43 23.66
C ILE A 177 2.03 34.22 25.04
N ILE A 178 1.35 33.09 25.23
CA ILE A 178 0.62 32.77 26.47
C ILE A 178 1.55 32.34 27.60
N THR A 179 2.69 31.72 27.29
CA THR A 179 3.75 31.47 28.26
C THR A 179 4.69 32.67 28.32
N PRO A 180 4.45 33.71 29.16
CA PRO A 180 5.44 34.76 29.33
C PRO A 180 6.73 34.10 29.82
N ALA A 181 7.85 34.51 29.23
CA ALA A 181 9.18 34.11 29.66
C ALA A 181 9.28 34.14 31.19
N ASN A 182 9.50 32.98 31.81
CA ASN A 182 10.14 32.93 33.12
C ASN A 182 11.64 33.24 32.92
N GLN A 183 11.89 34.47 32.47
CA GLN A 183 13.14 35.21 32.45
C GLN A 183 12.80 36.71 32.55
N ILE A 184 11.91 37.06 33.48
CA ILE A 184 12.08 38.34 34.18
C ILE A 184 12.94 38.01 35.39
N LEU A 185 14.24 38.20 35.22
CA LEU A 185 15.11 38.51 36.33
C LEU A 185 14.51 39.75 37.00
N SER A 186 13.67 39.58 38.02
CA SER A 186 13.17 40.73 38.76
C SER A 186 14.38 41.42 39.39
N PRO A 187 14.59 42.73 39.21
CA PRO A 187 15.60 43.46 39.98
C PRO A 187 15.28 43.50 41.48
N VAL A 188 14.12 42.99 41.89
CA VAL A 188 13.58 43.11 43.25
C VAL A 188 14.21 42.10 44.22
N ILE A 189 14.79 40.99 43.74
CA ILE A 189 15.45 40.01 44.61
C ILE A 189 16.98 40.21 44.69
N LEU A 190 17.59 41.00 43.81
CA LEU A 190 19.04 41.27 43.89
C LEU A 190 19.39 42.48 44.78
N TYR A 191 18.45 43.41 45.02
CA TYR A 191 18.72 44.60 45.81
C TYR A 191 18.78 44.42 47.34
N PRO A 192 18.07 43.47 47.99
CA PRO A 192 18.27 43.25 49.42
C PRO A 192 19.51 42.38 49.71
N CYS A 193 19.94 41.50 48.80
CA CYS A 193 21.10 40.63 49.03
C CYS A 193 22.45 41.37 48.94
N ILE A 194 22.57 42.37 48.04
CA ILE A 194 23.80 43.16 47.94
C ILE A 194 23.97 44.08 49.16
N ALA A 195 22.88 44.67 49.69
CA ALA A 195 22.93 45.49 50.90
C ALA A 195 23.35 44.70 52.16
N VAL A 196 22.93 43.43 52.28
CA VAL A 196 23.33 42.55 53.39
C VAL A 196 24.82 42.17 53.29
N LEU A 197 25.37 41.98 52.09
CA LEU A 197 26.79 41.70 51.91
C LEU A 197 27.70 42.91 52.25
N PHE A 198 27.24 44.14 51.99
CA PHE A 198 27.99 45.34 52.40
C PHE A 198 27.97 45.59 53.92
N LEU A 199 26.88 45.26 54.61
CA LEU A 199 26.80 45.36 56.07
C LEU A 199 27.65 44.31 56.78
N PHE A 200 27.75 43.08 56.24
CA PHE A 200 28.63 42.05 56.80
C PHE A 200 30.12 42.36 56.61
N SER A 201 30.54 42.93 55.47
CA SER A 201 31.94 43.36 55.27
C SER A 201 32.33 44.55 56.13
N ALA A 202 31.41 45.46 56.45
CA ALA A 202 31.67 46.59 57.35
C ALA A 202 31.78 46.14 58.82
N HIS A 203 30.97 45.17 59.26
CA HIS A 203 30.99 44.66 60.63
C HIS A 203 32.24 43.83 60.93
N ILE A 204 32.75 43.06 59.96
CA ILE A 204 33.99 42.28 60.10
C ILE A 204 35.23 43.19 60.16
N ASN A 205 35.27 44.26 59.36
CA ASN A 205 36.38 45.23 59.40
C ASN A 205 36.42 46.06 60.70
N LEU A 206 35.26 46.39 61.28
CA LEU A 206 35.22 47.13 62.55
C LEU A 206 35.64 46.26 63.75
N THR A 207 35.32 44.96 63.75
CA THR A 207 35.78 44.03 64.79
C THR A 207 37.27 43.69 64.72
N MET A 208 37.89 43.77 63.53
CA MET A 208 39.33 43.56 63.37
C MET A 208 40.19 44.78 63.71
N SER A 209 39.63 45.99 63.70
CA SER A 209 40.36 47.22 64.05
C SER A 209 40.37 47.56 65.55
N LEU A 210 39.67 46.78 66.39
CA LEU A 210 39.65 46.92 67.86
C LEU A 210 40.46 45.83 68.58
N CYS A 211 41.19 44.98 67.84
CA CYS A 211 42.07 43.95 68.38
C CYS A 211 43.54 44.11 67.94
N PHE A 212 43.94 45.30 67.48
CA PHE A 212 45.34 45.72 67.32
C PHE A 212 45.52 47.16 67.77
#